data_AF-A0A0X8G581-F1
#
_entry.id   AF-A0A0X8G581-F1
#
_cell.length_a   1.000
_cell.length_b   1.000
_cell.length_c   1.000
_cell.angle_alpha   90.00
_cell.angle_beta   90.00
_cell.angle_gamma   90.00
#
_symmetry.space_group_name_H-M   'P 1'
#
loop_
_entity.id
_entity.type
_entity.pdbx_description
1 polymer ?
#
loop_
_entity_poly.entity_id
_entity_poly.type
_entity_poly.pdbx_seq_one_letter_code
_entity_poly.pdbx_strand_id
1 'polypeptide(L)'
;MKKIVFIIFILSTNLFFSQEKNNNYFSLYKDGKSYLKPIKYILFLPERDREKDYKSDIFFYIQGERFVFSKNIHSIDTCSNIFFKKLKFEDVSGLKEKEYLFFKQKVNENNLNKKLFSSMPLTKTHLFFKVFIIKKVENDKYIKYEVDWEYSHSY
;
A
#
# COMPACT_ATOMS: atom_id res chain seq x y z
N MET A 1 -43.68 16.60 18.05
CA MET A 1 -42.46 17.32 17.62
C MET A 1 -41.17 16.72 18.18
N LYS A 2 -41.07 16.31 19.46
CA LYS A 2 -39.84 15.75 20.06
C LYS A 2 -39.30 14.46 19.40
N LYS A 3 -40.16 13.60 18.85
CA LYS A 3 -39.76 12.35 18.18
C LYS A 3 -39.12 12.54 16.80
N ILE A 4 -39.45 13.63 16.09
CA ILE A 4 -38.91 13.92 14.74
C ILE A 4 -37.46 14.42 14.84
N VAL A 5 -37.15 15.21 15.87
CA VAL A 5 -35.79 15.71 16.15
C VAL A 5 -34.80 14.56 16.36
N PHE A 6 -35.24 13.49 17.02
CA PHE A 6 -34.39 12.32 17.28
C PHE A 6 -34.04 11.54 16.00
N ILE A 7 -34.97 11.47 15.04
CA ILE A 7 -34.74 10.80 13.75
C ILE A 7 -33.74 11.59 12.90
N ILE A 8 -33.81 12.92 12.93
CA ILE A 8 -32.86 13.79 12.22
C ILE A 8 -31.45 13.64 12.80
N PHE A 9 -31.32 13.45 14.12
CA PHE A 9 -30.03 13.24 14.79
C PHE A 9 -29.40 11.87 14.51
N ILE A 10 -30.21 10.84 14.22
CA ILE A 10 -29.71 9.50 13.84
C ILE A 10 -29.33 9.44 12.35
N LEU A 11 -29.97 10.24 11.50
CA LEU A 11 -29.62 10.33 10.07
C LEU A 11 -28.33 11.13 9.84
N SER A 12 -28.06 12.15 10.65
CA SER A 12 -26.83 12.95 10.52
C SER A 12 -25.56 12.22 10.95
N THR A 13 -25.64 11.22 11.84
CA THR A 13 -24.48 10.43 12.28
C THR A 13 -24.03 9.37 11.27
N ASN A 14 -24.81 9.08 10.24
CA ASN A 14 -24.43 8.16 9.16
C ASN A 14 -23.68 8.84 8.01
N LEU A 15 -23.44 10.16 8.08
CA LEU A 15 -22.67 10.91 7.08
C LEU A 15 -21.18 11.03 7.43
N PHE A 16 -20.67 10.24 8.39
CA PHE A 16 -19.24 9.95 8.45
C PHE A 16 -18.90 8.95 7.34
N PHE A 17 -19.04 9.40 6.09
CA PHE A 17 -18.33 8.79 4.98
C PHE A 17 -16.85 8.80 5.38
N SER A 18 -16.35 7.60 5.67
CA SER A 18 -14.92 7.33 5.81
C SER A 18 -14.21 8.09 4.69
N GLN A 19 -13.42 9.11 5.05
CA GLN A 19 -12.50 9.74 4.11
C GLN A 19 -11.44 8.70 3.79
N GLU A 20 -11.75 7.81 2.84
CA GLU A 20 -10.79 6.84 2.37
C GLU A 20 -9.61 7.61 1.78
N LYS A 21 -8.42 7.37 2.33
CA LYS A 21 -7.20 8.02 1.84
C LYS A 21 -7.09 7.76 0.34
N ASN A 22 -6.96 8.83 -0.46
CA ASN A 22 -6.74 8.73 -1.91
C ASN A 22 -5.59 7.76 -2.29
N ASN A 23 -4.60 7.57 -1.41
CA ASN A 23 -3.49 6.63 -1.64
C ASN A 23 -3.90 5.14 -1.66
N ASN A 24 -5.11 4.79 -1.19
CA ASN A 24 -5.61 3.41 -1.26
C ASN A 24 -5.98 3.00 -2.69
N TYR A 25 -6.04 3.96 -3.62
CA TYR A 25 -6.56 3.78 -4.96
C TYR A 25 -5.52 4.08 -6.04
N PHE A 26 -5.71 3.52 -7.22
CA PHE A 26 -4.96 3.85 -8.43
C PHE A 26 -5.88 3.95 -9.65
N SER A 27 -5.44 4.66 -10.68
CA SER A 27 -6.07 4.69 -11.99
C SER A 27 -5.06 4.30 -13.07
N LEU A 28 -5.51 3.62 -14.13
CA LEU A 28 -4.64 3.20 -15.24
C LEU A 28 -4.20 4.38 -16.12
N TYR A 29 -4.99 5.45 -16.17
CA TYR A 29 -4.72 6.69 -16.90
C TYR A 29 -5.45 7.84 -16.22
N LYS A 30 -5.07 9.08 -16.57
CA LYS A 30 -5.65 10.31 -16.02
C LYS A 30 -7.15 10.35 -16.28
N ASP A 31 -7.93 10.69 -15.26
CA ASP A 31 -9.40 10.75 -15.30
C ASP A 31 -10.09 9.40 -15.60
N GLY A 32 -9.34 8.30 -15.54
CA GLY A 32 -9.85 6.94 -15.66
C GLY A 32 -10.47 6.42 -14.37
N LYS A 33 -11.16 5.28 -14.49
CA LYS A 33 -11.74 4.57 -13.34
C LYS A 33 -10.67 4.28 -12.27
N SER A 34 -11.08 4.46 -11.02
CA SER A 34 -10.26 4.21 -9.83
C SER A 34 -10.45 2.78 -9.33
N TYR A 35 -9.37 2.16 -8.86
CA TYR A 35 -9.34 0.79 -8.35
C TYR A 35 -8.63 0.72 -7.01
N LEU A 36 -9.16 -0.08 -6.08
CA LEU A 36 -8.50 -0.34 -4.80
C LEU A 36 -7.19 -1.11 -5.03
N LYS A 37 -6.11 -0.63 -4.42
CA LYS A 37 -4.81 -1.31 -4.46
C LYS A 37 -4.86 -2.60 -3.64
N PRO A 38 -4.47 -3.76 -4.19
CA PRO A 38 -4.24 -4.96 -3.40
C PRO A 38 -3.18 -4.71 -2.31
N ILE A 39 -3.45 -5.21 -1.11
CA ILE A 39 -2.53 -5.08 0.02
C ILE A 39 -1.45 -6.17 -0.04
N LYS A 40 -0.20 -5.78 0.18
CA LYS A 40 0.97 -6.65 0.22
C LYS A 40 1.72 -6.46 1.53
N TYR A 41 1.94 -7.55 2.26
CA TYR A 41 2.69 -7.54 3.51
C TYR A 41 4.07 -8.15 3.26
N ILE A 42 5.12 -7.45 3.67
CA ILE A 42 6.50 -7.91 3.55
C ILE A 42 7.08 -7.97 4.95
N LEU A 43 7.71 -9.09 5.29
CA LEU A 43 8.38 -9.26 6.57
C LEU A 43 9.80 -8.69 6.48
N PHE A 44 10.14 -7.78 7.39
CA PHE A 44 11.50 -7.28 7.56
C PHE A 44 12.29 -8.22 8.48
N LEU A 45 13.45 -8.67 8.01
CA LEU A 45 14.34 -9.58 8.72
C LEU A 45 15.71 -8.92 8.90
N PRO A 46 16.03 -8.45 10.13
CA PRO A 46 17.28 -7.72 10.40
C PRO A 46 18.56 -8.46 10.04
N GLU A 47 18.51 -9.79 9.93
CA GLU A 47 19.65 -10.64 9.58
C GLU A 47 20.10 -10.49 8.11
N ARG A 48 19.20 -10.00 7.23
CA ARG A 48 19.46 -9.91 5.78
C ARG A 48 18.97 -8.63 5.12
N ASP A 49 18.06 -7.90 5.77
CA ASP A 49 17.51 -6.65 5.27
C ASP A 49 18.20 -5.45 5.93
N ARG A 50 18.17 -4.30 5.28
CA ARG A 50 18.77 -3.07 5.82
C ARG A 50 17.73 -1.98 6.00
N GLU A 51 17.88 -1.21 7.06
CA GLU A 51 17.07 -0.03 7.35
C GLU A 51 18.00 1.18 7.48
N LYS A 52 17.56 2.33 6.97
CA LYS A 52 18.28 3.59 7.12
C LYS A 52 17.30 4.72 7.40
N ASP A 53 17.49 5.39 8.53
CA ASP A 53 16.82 6.64 8.83
C ASP A 53 17.52 7.80 8.13
N TYR A 54 16.74 8.67 7.49
CA TYR A 54 17.26 9.91 6.94
C TYR A 54 16.18 11.00 6.97
N LYS A 55 16.45 12.08 7.71
CA LYS A 55 15.49 13.16 7.97
C LYS A 55 14.18 12.62 8.58
N SER A 56 13.06 12.74 7.88
CA SER A 56 11.73 12.29 8.30
C SER A 56 11.34 10.93 7.72
N ASP A 57 12.26 10.28 7.00
CA ASP A 57 11.99 9.10 6.22
C ASP A 57 12.80 7.90 6.73
N ILE A 58 12.21 6.71 6.59
CA ILE A 58 12.84 5.43 6.88
C ILE A 58 12.90 4.63 5.57
N PHE A 59 14.10 4.25 5.17
CA PHE A 59 14.36 3.48 3.96
C PHE A 59 14.60 2.02 4.33
N PHE A 60 13.73 1.13 3.86
CA PHE A 60 13.90 -0.32 3.96
C PHE A 60 14.44 -0.87 2.65
N TYR A 61 15.55 -1.61 2.72
CA TYR A 61 16.16 -2.31 1.61
C TYR A 61 16.00 -3.81 1.83
N ILE A 62 15.10 -4.43 1.06
CA ILE A 62 14.69 -5.82 1.23
C ILE A 62 14.85 -6.51 -0.12
N GLN A 63 15.69 -7.55 -0.18
CA GLN A 63 15.96 -8.34 -1.40
C GLN A 63 16.24 -7.49 -2.67
N GLY A 64 16.96 -6.36 -2.53
CA GLY A 64 17.31 -5.50 -3.66
C GLY A 64 16.25 -4.47 -4.08
N GLU A 65 15.07 -4.49 -3.44
CA GLU A 65 14.05 -3.45 -3.59
C GLU A 65 14.17 -2.39 -2.51
N ARG A 66 13.66 -1.18 -2.80
CA ARG A 66 13.64 -0.05 -1.88
C ARG A 66 12.20 0.32 -1.52
N PHE A 67 11.92 0.37 -0.22
CA PHE A 67 10.64 0.80 0.33
C PHE A 67 10.85 2.00 1.25
N VAL A 68 9.99 3.01 1.14
CA VAL A 68 10.16 4.29 1.82
C VAL A 68 8.95 4.57 2.69
N PHE A 69 9.19 4.69 3.99
CA PHE A 69 8.24 5.26 4.92
C PHE A 69 8.54 6.76 5.08
N SER A 70 7.58 7.63 4.83
CA SER A 70 7.68 9.06 5.10
C SER A 70 6.71 9.46 6.20
N LYS A 71 7.21 9.94 7.33
CA LYS A 71 6.40 10.22 8.54
C LYS A 71 5.23 11.18 8.31
N ASN A 72 5.35 12.09 7.34
CA ASN A 72 4.33 13.09 7.03
C ASN A 72 3.23 12.57 6.10
N ILE A 73 3.43 11.41 5.46
CA ILE A 73 2.54 10.87 4.41
C ILE A 73 1.95 9.55 4.87
N HIS A 74 2.78 8.70 5.49
CA HIS A 74 2.46 7.31 5.77
C HIS A 74 2.05 7.09 7.22
N SER A 75 1.20 6.08 7.42
CA SER A 75 0.81 5.62 8.76
C SER A 75 1.77 4.54 9.27
N ILE A 76 2.07 4.64 10.56
CA ILE A 76 2.72 3.61 11.36
C ILE A 76 1.69 3.09 12.36
N ASP A 77 1.68 1.79 12.58
CA ASP A 77 0.72 1.14 13.47
C ASP A 77 1.38 -0.08 14.14
N THR A 78 0.76 -0.58 15.20
CA THR A 78 1.20 -1.79 15.90
C THR A 78 0.35 -2.98 15.52
N CYS A 79 0.97 -4.14 15.45
CA CYS A 79 0.35 -5.39 15.08
C CYS A 79 0.54 -6.40 16.21
N SER A 80 -0.57 -6.94 16.72
CA SER A 80 -0.53 -8.02 17.71
C SER A 80 0.00 -9.32 17.08
N ASN A 81 0.57 -10.20 17.89
CA ASN A 81 1.05 -11.51 17.43
C ASN A 81 -0.08 -12.37 16.81
N ILE A 82 -1.32 -12.22 17.29
CA ILE A 82 -2.49 -12.93 16.74
C ILE A 82 -2.79 -12.46 15.31
N PHE A 83 -2.74 -11.14 15.07
CA PHE A 83 -2.97 -10.59 13.73
C PHE A 83 -1.80 -10.93 12.79
N PHE A 84 -0.56 -10.83 13.29
CA PHE A 84 0.65 -11.18 12.57
C PHE A 84 0.56 -12.58 11.93
N LYS A 85 0.15 -13.58 12.72
CA LYS A 85 0.02 -14.98 12.25
C LYS A 85 -1.03 -15.17 11.14
N LYS A 86 -1.96 -14.22 10.97
CA LYS A 86 -2.99 -14.26 9.92
C LYS A 86 -2.54 -13.55 8.64
N LEU A 87 -1.41 -12.82 8.68
CA LEU A 87 -0.91 -12.11 7.51
C LEU A 87 -0.31 -13.09 6.50
N LYS A 88 -0.70 -12.90 5.24
CA LYS A 88 -0.03 -13.57 4.12
C LYS A 88 1.14 -12.70 3.67
N PHE A 89 2.35 -13.14 3.99
CA PHE A 89 3.57 -12.46 3.57
C PHE A 89 3.87 -12.77 2.11
N GLU A 90 4.32 -11.75 1.40
CA GLU A 90 4.73 -11.83 0.01
C GLU A 90 6.25 -11.82 -0.06
N ASP A 91 6.80 -12.72 -0.89
CA ASP A 91 8.20 -12.67 -1.24
C ASP A 91 8.45 -11.53 -2.23
N VAL A 92 9.51 -10.75 -1.98
CA VAL A 92 9.79 -9.51 -2.72
C VAL A 92 10.31 -9.82 -4.13
N SER A 93 11.06 -10.93 -4.29
CA SER A 93 11.61 -11.41 -5.56
C SER A 93 10.59 -11.46 -6.71
N GLY A 94 9.35 -11.89 -6.43
CA GLY A 94 8.27 -12.00 -7.42
C GLY A 94 7.30 -10.81 -7.46
N LEU A 95 7.54 -9.76 -6.67
CA LEU A 95 6.58 -8.68 -6.52
C LEU A 95 6.41 -7.86 -7.81
N LYS A 96 7.51 -7.62 -8.54
CA LYS A 96 7.49 -6.87 -9.83
C LYS A 96 6.68 -7.61 -10.89
N GLU A 97 6.91 -8.91 -11.02
CA GLU A 97 6.16 -9.74 -11.97
C GLU A 97 4.67 -9.77 -11.62
N LYS A 98 4.33 -9.96 -10.33
CA LYS A 98 2.95 -9.91 -9.87
C LYS A 98 2.28 -8.58 -10.16
N GLU A 99 2.99 -7.47 -9.96
CA GLU A 99 2.46 -6.14 -10.24
C GLU A 99 2.22 -5.94 -11.74
N TYR A 100 3.16 -6.38 -12.58
CA TYR A 100 3.03 -6.34 -14.03
C TYR A 100 1.83 -7.16 -14.53
N LEU A 101 1.67 -8.39 -14.03
CA LEU A 101 0.55 -9.24 -14.36
C LEU A 101 -0.79 -8.62 -13.93
N PHE A 102 -0.83 -8.03 -12.73
CA PHE A 102 -2.01 -7.33 -12.24
C PHE A 102 -2.37 -6.13 -13.12
N PHE A 103 -1.40 -5.30 -13.50
CA PHE A 103 -1.61 -4.21 -14.45
C PHE A 103 -2.16 -4.71 -15.79
N LYS A 104 -1.54 -5.74 -16.38
CA LYS A 104 -2.00 -6.34 -17.64
C LYS A 104 -3.41 -6.89 -17.56
N GLN A 105 -3.73 -7.55 -16.46
CA GLN A 105 -5.08 -8.02 -16.19
C GLN A 105 -6.07 -6.85 -16.18
N LYS A 106 -5.76 -5.76 -15.46
CA LYS A 106 -6.64 -4.57 -15.41
C LYS A 106 -6.77 -3.87 -16.76
N VAL A 107 -5.71 -3.79 -17.56
CA VAL A 107 -5.78 -3.28 -18.94
C VAL A 107 -6.76 -4.11 -19.79
N ASN A 108 -6.68 -5.44 -19.70
CA ASN A 108 -7.56 -6.35 -20.43
C ASN A 108 -9.02 -6.27 -19.96
N GLU A 109 -9.27 -6.26 -18.64
CA GLU A 109 -10.62 -6.17 -18.06
C GLU A 109 -11.36 -4.89 -18.48
N ASN A 110 -10.63 -3.81 -18.77
CA ASN A 110 -11.21 -2.54 -19.18
C ASN A 110 -11.21 -2.31 -20.69
N ASN A 111 -10.91 -3.35 -21.49
CA ASN A 111 -10.84 -3.30 -22.95
C ASN A 111 -9.98 -2.15 -23.48
N LEU A 112 -8.92 -1.78 -22.75
CA LEU A 112 -8.05 -0.69 -23.13
C LEU A 112 -7.16 -1.11 -24.29
N ASN A 113 -6.73 -0.14 -25.09
CA ASN A 113 -5.86 -0.39 -26.23
C ASN A 113 -4.53 -0.99 -25.76
N LYS A 114 -4.34 -2.29 -26.01
CA LYS A 114 -3.13 -3.04 -25.59
C LYS A 114 -1.83 -2.48 -26.17
N LYS A 115 -1.89 -1.79 -27.32
CA LYS A 115 -0.72 -1.14 -27.93
C LYS A 115 -0.29 0.09 -27.11
N LEU A 116 -1.27 0.88 -26.66
CA LEU A 116 -1.05 2.06 -25.83
C LEU A 116 -0.63 1.70 -24.39
N PHE A 117 -1.19 0.63 -23.83
CA PHE A 117 -0.88 0.11 -22.49
C PHE A 117 0.00 -1.16 -22.55
N SER A 118 0.92 -1.17 -23.51
CA SER A 118 1.83 -2.30 -23.74
C SER A 118 2.91 -2.39 -22.65
N SER A 119 3.25 -1.27 -22.01
CA SER A 119 4.22 -1.16 -20.93
C SER A 119 3.59 -0.66 -19.63
N MET A 120 4.27 -0.91 -18.50
CA MET A 120 3.95 -0.25 -17.23
C MET A 120 4.18 1.26 -17.36
N PRO A 121 3.40 2.08 -16.63
CA PRO A 121 3.66 3.51 -16.57
C PRO A 121 5.04 3.78 -15.96
N LEU A 122 5.76 4.73 -16.54
CA LEU A 122 7.04 5.20 -16.00
C LEU A 122 6.78 6.14 -14.81
N THR A 123 6.95 5.62 -13.61
CA THR A 123 6.69 6.34 -12.36
C THR A 123 7.87 6.19 -11.41
N LYS A 124 8.00 7.09 -10.43
CA LYS A 124 9.05 6.97 -9.39
C LYS A 124 8.77 5.80 -8.45
N THR A 125 7.50 5.53 -8.19
CA THR A 125 7.01 4.48 -7.31
C THR A 125 6.13 3.49 -8.05
N HIS A 126 6.09 2.27 -7.54
CA HIS A 126 5.14 1.23 -7.91
C HIS A 126 3.76 1.58 -7.34
N LEU A 127 2.81 1.88 -8.23
CA LEU A 127 1.53 2.50 -7.85
C LEU A 127 0.40 1.49 -7.62
N PHE A 128 0.56 0.23 -8.04
CA PHE A 128 -0.59 -0.68 -8.13
C PHE A 128 -0.85 -1.47 -6.85
N PHE A 129 0.15 -1.63 -5.99
CA PHE A 129 0.01 -2.29 -4.71
C PHE A 129 0.12 -1.31 -3.55
N LYS A 130 -0.61 -1.63 -2.47
CA LYS A 130 -0.42 -0.98 -1.17
C LYS A 130 0.48 -1.87 -0.33
N VAL A 131 1.68 -1.39 -0.01
CA VAL A 131 2.71 -2.20 0.64
C VAL A 131 2.83 -1.84 2.11
N PHE A 132 2.93 -2.87 2.95
CA PHE A 132 3.26 -2.74 4.36
C PHE A 132 4.52 -3.54 4.69
N ILE A 133 5.48 -2.88 5.35
CA ILE A 133 6.61 -3.56 5.97
C ILE A 133 6.23 -3.90 7.41
N ILE A 134 6.37 -5.17 7.77
CA ILE A 134 6.16 -5.68 9.13
C ILE A 134 7.52 -5.94 9.75
N LYS A 135 7.85 -5.18 10.79
CA LYS A 135 9.11 -5.30 11.53
C LYS A 135 8.81 -5.81 12.93
N LYS A 136 9.45 -6.92 13.33
CA LYS A 136 9.39 -7.39 14.71
C LYS A 136 10.18 -6.43 15.61
N VAL A 137 9.61 -6.09 16.76
CA VAL A 137 10.30 -5.42 17.86
C VAL A 137 10.27 -6.31 19.11
N GLU A 138 10.78 -5.81 20.22
CA GLU A 138 10.84 -6.57 21.47
C GLU A 138 9.48 -7.10 21.93
N ASN A 139 9.51 -8.22 22.67
CA ASN A 139 8.34 -8.83 23.33
C ASN A 139 7.20 -9.21 22.37
N ASP A 140 7.53 -9.82 21.21
CA ASP A 140 6.57 -10.29 20.20
C ASP A 140 5.58 -9.22 19.69
N LYS A 141 5.99 -7.95 19.78
CA LYS A 141 5.28 -6.84 19.16
C LYS A 141 5.81 -6.65 17.75
N TYR A 142 4.92 -6.27 16.83
CA TYR A 142 5.28 -5.98 15.46
C TYR A 142 4.85 -4.56 15.12
N ILE A 143 5.70 -3.82 14.42
CA ILE A 143 5.39 -2.52 13.86
C ILE A 143 5.07 -2.69 12.38
N LYS A 144 3.99 -2.07 11.94
CA LYS A 144 3.50 -2.05 10.56
C LYS A 144 3.71 -0.66 9.98
N TYR A 145 4.55 -0.57 8.96
CA TYR A 145 4.83 0.66 8.22
C TYR A 145 4.09 0.63 6.89
N GLU A 146 3.22 1.58 6.62
CA GLU A 146 2.77 1.86 5.26
C GLU A 146 3.94 2.48 4.48
N VAL A 147 4.27 1.94 3.31
CA VAL A 147 5.45 2.38 2.55
C VAL A 147 5.10 2.60 1.09
N ASP A 148 5.84 3.51 0.47
CA ASP A 148 5.94 3.57 -0.98
C ASP A 148 7.01 2.58 -1.43
N TRP A 149 6.73 1.81 -2.47
CA TRP A 149 7.71 0.96 -3.12
C TRP A 149 8.31 1.70 -4.30
N GLU A 150 9.62 1.93 -4.27
CA GLU A 150 10.33 2.71 -5.29
C GLU A 150 11.09 1.80 -6.24
N TYR A 151 11.12 2.20 -7.52
CA TYR A 151 12.00 1.54 -8.49
C TYR A 151 13.45 1.75 -8.05
N SER A 152 14.17 0.64 -7.83
CA SER A 152 15.62 0.68 -7.63
C SER A 152 16.25 1.31 -8.87
N HIS A 153 16.73 2.54 -8.73
CA HIS A 153 17.56 3.15 -9.76
C HIS A 153 18.91 2.46 -9.70
N SER A 154 19.23 1.65 -10.72
CA SER A 154 20.61 1.39 -11.09
C SER A 154 21.22 2.74 -11.47
N TYR A 155 21.95 3.36 -10.54
CA TYR A 155 22.93 4.38 -10.88
C TYR A 155 24.19 3.68 -11.37
#